data_AF-A0A399EX54-F1
#
_entry.id   AF-A0A399EX54-F1
#
_cell.length_a   1.000
_cell.length_b   1.000
_cell.length_c   1.000
_cell.angle_alpha   90.00
_cell.angle_beta   90.00
_cell.angle_gamma   90.00
#
_symmetry.space_group_name_H-M   'P 1'
#
loop_
_entity.id
_entity.type
_entity.pdbx_description
1 polymer ?
#
loop_
_entity_poly.entity_id
_entity_poly.type
_entity_poly.pdbx_seq_one_letter_code
_entity_poly.pdbx_strand_id
1 'polypeptide(L)'
;MNVLGRISLILGLVLLIVAIVLATMNFITIRDYLVALTAQRSRDFYNVNPRLWVTYLVVFGSGLLLGLGLVLSLLGRRNARTE
;
A
#
# COMPACT_ATOMS: atom_id res chain seq x y z
N MET A 1 20.01 -5.61 15.30
CA MET A 1 19.11 -5.27 14.18
C MET A 1 19.41 -3.85 13.76
N ASN A 2 19.86 -3.65 12.52
CA ASN A 2 20.33 -2.35 12.02
C ASN A 2 19.23 -1.27 12.15
N VAL A 3 19.61 -0.05 12.55
CA VAL A 3 18.68 1.08 12.79
C VAL A 3 17.87 1.40 11.54
N LEU A 4 18.50 1.35 10.37
CA LEU A 4 17.86 1.55 9.07
C LEU A 4 16.74 0.52 8.79
N GLY A 5 16.97 -0.74 9.14
CA GLY A 5 15.96 -1.80 9.00
C GLY A 5 14.73 -1.53 9.88
N ARG A 6 14.94 -1.11 11.14
CA ARG A 6 13.85 -0.72 12.05
C ARG A 6 13.04 0.45 11.50
N ILE A 7 13.71 1.51 11.03
CA ILE A 7 13.05 2.70 10.48
C ILE A 7 12.21 2.34 9.26
N SER A 8 12.77 1.56 8.32
CA SER A 8 12.01 1.13 7.13
C SER A 8 10.80 0.27 7.45
N LEU A 9 10.88 -0.61 8.46
CA LEU A 9 9.74 -1.42 8.93
C LEU A 9 8.65 -0.55 9.55
N ILE A 10 9.02 0.40 10.41
CA ILE A 10 8.05 1.31 11.04
C ILE A 10 7.36 2.18 9.98
N LEU A 11 8.14 2.78 9.07
CA LEU A 11 7.59 3.59 7.97
C LEU A 11 6.69 2.76 7.05
N GLY A 12 7.11 1.54 6.71
CA GLY A 12 6.32 0.61 5.93
C GLY A 12 5.01 0.23 6.61
N LEU A 13 5.03 0.01 7.93
CA LEU A 13 3.83 -0.30 8.73
C LEU A 13 2.85 0.87 8.76
N VAL A 14 3.34 2.09 8.99
CA VAL A 14 2.50 3.30 8.98
C VAL A 14 1.87 3.50 7.61
N LEU A 15 2.66 3.36 6.53
CA LEU A 15 2.13 3.45 5.17
C LEU A 15 1.13 2.34 4.85
N LEU A 16 1.31 1.14 5.39
CA LEU A 16 0.35 0.04 5.20
C LEU A 16 -1.00 0.38 5.86
N ILE A 17 -0.99 0.95 7.06
CA ILE A 17 -2.23 1.40 7.72
C ILE A 17 -2.94 2.46 6.87
N VAL A 18 -2.19 3.45 6.38
CA VAL A 18 -2.73 4.49 5.50
C VAL A 18 -3.26 3.89 4.19
N ALA A 19 -2.55 2.91 3.62
CA ALA A 19 -2.96 2.18 2.43
C ALA A 19 -4.29 1.44 2.62
N ILE A 20 -4.47 0.80 3.78
CA ILE A 20 -5.71 0.09 4.13
C ILE A 20 -6.88 1.08 4.18
N VAL A 21 -6.72 2.21 4.88
CA VAL A 21 -7.78 3.24 4.96
C VAL A 21 -8.15 3.76 3.57
N LEU A 22 -7.16 4.10 2.76
CA LEU A 22 -7.34 4.55 1.38
C LEU A 22 -8.04 3.49 0.50
N ALA A 23 -7.65 2.22 0.64
CA ALA A 23 -8.26 1.11 -0.08
C ALA A 23 -9.72 0.90 0.35
N THR A 24 -10.03 0.99 1.65
CA THR A 24 -11.41 0.89 2.16
C THR A 24 -12.28 2.03 1.63
N MET A 25 -11.79 3.27 1.67
CA MET A 25 -12.54 4.41 1.13
C MET A 25 -12.77 4.28 -0.38
N ASN A 26 -11.77 3.81 -1.13
CA ASN A 26 -11.93 3.56 -2.56
C ASN A 26 -12.87 2.39 -2.85
N PHE A 27 -12.88 1.34 -2.03
CA PHE A 27 -13.80 0.21 -2.20
C PHE A 27 -15.26 0.64 -2.01
N ILE A 28 -15.55 1.46 -0.99
CA ILE A 28 -16.88 2.05 -0.78
C ILE A 28 -17.28 2.90 -1.99
N THR A 29 -16.35 3.77 -2.43
CA THR A 29 -16.57 4.64 -3.59
C THR A 29 -16.85 3.85 -4.86
N ILE A 30 -16.06 2.81 -5.16
CA ILE A 30 -16.26 1.93 -6.32
C ILE A 30 -17.59 1.19 -6.22
N ARG A 31 -17.95 0.67 -5.04
CA ARG A 31 -19.23 -0.02 -4.81
C ARG A 31 -20.41 0.91 -5.08
N ASP A 32 -20.36 2.14 -4.58
CA ASP A 32 -21.39 3.15 -4.81
C ASP A 32 -21.47 3.53 -6.30
N TYR A 33 -20.33 3.68 -6.97
CA TYR A 33 -20.28 3.85 -8.41
C TYR A 33 -20.90 2.65 -9.14
N LEU A 34 -20.59 1.41 -8.78
CA LEU A 34 -21.15 0.22 -9.42
C LEU A 34 -22.67 0.13 -9.24
N VAL A 35 -23.18 0.44 -8.05
CA VAL A 35 -24.62 0.53 -7.78
C VAL A 35 -25.28 1.64 -8.61
N ALA A 36 -24.63 2.80 -8.72
CA ALA A 36 -25.10 3.89 -9.57
C ALA A 36 -25.01 3.57 -11.08
N LEU A 37 -23.99 2.82 -11.51
CA LEU A 37 -23.76 2.40 -12.90
C LEU A 37 -24.76 1.33 -13.35
N THR A 38 -25.21 0.45 -12.44
CA THR A 38 -26.36 -0.42 -12.71
C THR A 38 -27.66 0.37 -12.90
N ALA A 39 -27.75 1.60 -12.37
CA ALA A 39 -28.89 2.49 -12.56
C ALA A 39 -28.73 3.45 -13.77
N GLN A 40 -27.50 3.79 -14.20
CA GLN A 40 -27.23 4.72 -15.31
C GLN A 40 -26.20 4.12 -16.30
N ARG A 41 -26.71 3.43 -17.33
CA ARG A 41 -25.94 2.56 -18.24
C ARG A 41 -25.03 3.26 -19.26
N SER A 42 -24.88 4.58 -19.28
CA SER A 42 -24.14 5.18 -20.42
C SER A 42 -23.59 6.57 -20.13
N ARG A 43 -22.25 6.68 -20.00
CA ARG A 43 -21.36 7.45 -20.90
C ARG A 43 -20.04 7.94 -20.29
N ASP A 44 -19.82 7.88 -18.98
CA ASP A 44 -18.68 8.62 -18.38
C ASP A 44 -17.55 7.76 -17.79
N PHE A 45 -17.23 6.62 -18.42
CA PHE A 45 -16.30 5.61 -17.88
C PHE A 45 -14.80 5.93 -17.94
N TYR A 46 -14.39 7.10 -18.44
CA TYR A 46 -12.96 7.38 -18.69
C TYR A 46 -12.27 8.30 -17.69
N ASN A 47 -12.96 8.78 -16.64
CA ASN A 47 -12.30 9.56 -15.61
C ASN A 47 -11.80 8.65 -14.48
N VAL A 48 -10.66 7.99 -14.72
CA VAL A 48 -10.01 7.16 -13.70
C VAL A 48 -9.67 8.05 -12.51
N ASN A 49 -10.40 7.87 -11.40
CA ASN A 49 -10.34 8.74 -10.24
C ASN A 49 -8.89 8.80 -9.71
N PRO A 50 -8.20 9.96 -9.71
CA PRO A 50 -6.79 10.06 -9.33
C PRO A 50 -6.50 9.55 -7.91
N ARG A 51 -7.50 9.50 -7.04
CA ARG A 51 -7.41 8.89 -5.70
C ARG A 51 -7.11 7.39 -5.72
N LEU A 52 -7.52 6.66 -6.75
CA LEU A 52 -7.20 5.23 -6.91
C LEU A 52 -5.72 5.02 -7.21
N TRP A 53 -5.15 5.84 -8.09
CA TRP A 53 -3.72 5.81 -8.41
C TRP A 53 -2.85 6.09 -7.19
N VAL A 54 -3.21 7.09 -6.38
CA VAL A 54 -2.52 7.38 -5.11
C VAL A 54 -2.57 6.19 -4.18
N THR A 55 -3.71 5.49 -4.13
CA THR A 55 -3.85 4.31 -3.26
C THR A 55 -2.97 3.16 -3.73
N TYR A 56 -2.92 2.88 -5.04
CA TYR A 56 -2.01 1.87 -5.58
C TYR A 56 -0.54 2.22 -5.31
N LEU A 57 -0.16 3.49 -5.45
CA LEU A 57 1.20 3.95 -5.14
C LEU A 57 1.54 3.75 -3.66
N VAL A 58 0.63 4.10 -2.76
CA VAL A 58 0.83 3.98 -1.30
C VAL A 58 0.86 2.51 -0.86
N VAL A 59 -0.01 1.66 -1.42
CA VAL A 59 0.02 0.20 -1.20
C VAL A 59 1.37 -0.36 -1.66
N PHE A 60 1.80 -0.03 -2.89
CA PHE A 60 3.07 -0.50 -3.43
C PHE A 60 4.27 -0.03 -2.60
N GLY A 61 4.31 1.26 -2.23
CA GLY A 61 5.36 1.84 -1.41
C GLY A 61 5.44 1.20 -0.01
N SER A 62 4.30 0.89 0.60
CA SER A 62 4.26 0.20 1.89
C SER A 62 4.85 -1.21 1.81
N GLY A 63 4.48 -1.97 0.78
CA GLY A 63 5.02 -3.31 0.54
C GLY A 63 6.53 -3.30 0.27
N LEU A 64 7.01 -2.33 -0.50
CA LEU A 64 8.42 -2.15 -0.81
C LEU A 64 9.25 -1.85 0.46
N LEU A 65 8.78 -0.91 1.29
CA LEU A 65 9.48 -0.54 2.54
C LEU A 65 9.48 -1.67 3.57
N LEU A 66 8.36 -2.38 3.72
CA LEU A 66 8.29 -3.57 4.58
C LEU A 66 9.21 -4.68 4.07
N GLY A 67 9.22 -4.92 2.75
CA GLY A 67 10.09 -5.90 2.10
C GLY A 67 11.58 -5.58 2.32
N LEU A 68 12.01 -4.34 2.09
CA LEU A 68 13.38 -3.89 2.34
C LEU A 68 13.76 -4.03 3.82
N GLY A 69 12.88 -3.65 4.74
CA GLY A 69 13.12 -3.79 6.17
C GLY A 69 13.29 -5.23 6.62
N LEU A 70 12.51 -6.15 6.05
CA LEU A 70 12.63 -7.59 6.30
C LEU A 70 13.95 -8.15 5.73
N VAL A 71 14.31 -7.79 4.51
CA VAL A 71 15.55 -8.24 3.86
C VAL A 71 16.78 -7.76 4.63
N LEU A 72 16.82 -6.49 5.03
CA LEU A 72 17.90 -5.92 5.83
C LEU A 72 18.00 -6.57 7.22
N SER A 73 16.87 -6.92 7.82
CA SER A 73 16.82 -7.67 9.08
C SER A 73 17.38 -9.09 8.91
N LEU A 74 17.06 -9.76 7.80
CA LEU A 74 17.54 -11.10 7.48
C LEU A 74 19.06 -11.12 7.22
N LEU A 75 19.57 -10.17 6.44
CA LEU A 75 21.00 -10.01 6.17
C LEU A 75 21.78 -9.71 7.45
N GLY A 76 21.28 -8.82 8.32
CA GLY A 76 21.91 -8.55 9.60
C GLY A 76 21.95 -9.77 10.53
N ARG A 77 20.96 -10.66 10.46
CA ARG A 77 20.96 -11.93 11.22
C ARG A 77 21.92 -12.97 10.64
N ARG A 78 22.14 -12.97 9.31
CA ARG A 78 23.09 -13.86 8.64
C ARG A 78 24.53 -13.49 8.95
N ASN A 79 24.87 -12.20 8.87
CA ASN A 79 26.22 -11.72 9.20
C ASN A 79 26.58 -11.96 10.68
N ALA A 80 25.60 -11.84 11.59
CA ALA A 80 25.82 -12.10 13.01
C ALA A 80 25.95 -13.60 13.39
N ARG A 81 25.80 -14.54 12.44
CA ARG A 81 26.03 -15.98 12.65
C ARG A 81 27.36 -16.47 12.08
N THR A 82 28.03 -15.63 11.29
CA THR A 82 29.32 -15.93 10.66
C THR A 82 30.51 -15.36 11.42
N GLU A 83 30.26 -14.57 12.47
CA GLU A 83 31.22 -14.19 13.52
C GLU A 83 31.01 -15.09 14.74
#